data_AF-A0A2Z2N4N3-F1
#
_entry.id   AF-A0A2Z2N4N3-F1
#
_cell.length_a   1.000
_cell.length_b   1.000
_cell.length_c   1.000
_cell.angle_alpha   90.00
_cell.angle_beta   90.00
_cell.angle_gamma   90.00
#
_symmetry.space_group_name_H-M   'P 1'
#
loop_
_entity.id
_entity.type
_entity.pdbx_description
1 polymer ?
#
loop_
_entity_poly.entity_id
_entity_poly.type
_entity_poly.pdbx_seq_one_letter_code
_entity_poly.pdbx_strand_id
1 'polypeptide(L)'
;MNGATIQIPRGPGRPKTRNAEVVVLNLDKSARRLLKKLAQEKGIAQSHVVEELLLQAANNSRVLELRQKVMELEKKIRELEEENERLRRIFENMPKNREERELVELKERIDKILEKYGELKLVEFMKKVFGLPLGENLKEKTKQFVDEYFVNKGNLLISEELGLVIEKKADVGILGWTVRKL
;
A
#
# COMPACT_ATOMS: atom_id res chain seq x y z
N MET A 1 38.11 -41.70 -27.50
CA MET A 1 37.40 -40.41 -27.36
C MET A 1 38.26 -39.35 -28.07
N ASN A 2 37.82 -38.86 -29.24
CA ASN A 2 38.60 -37.94 -30.08
C ASN A 2 38.13 -36.50 -29.83
N GLY A 3 38.53 -35.92 -28.69
CA GLY A 3 38.36 -34.49 -28.44
C GLY A 3 39.43 -33.70 -29.19
N ALA A 4 39.06 -32.60 -29.85
CA ALA A 4 40.01 -31.66 -30.44
C ALA A 4 40.00 -30.38 -29.63
N THR A 5 41.16 -30.00 -29.11
CA THR A 5 41.38 -28.82 -28.27
C THR A 5 41.37 -27.54 -29.10
N ILE A 6 40.44 -26.62 -28.81
CA ILE A 6 40.50 -25.24 -29.28
C ILE A 6 41.05 -24.41 -28.13
N GLN A 7 42.09 -23.62 -28.38
CA GLN A 7 42.69 -22.70 -27.41
C GLN A 7 42.16 -21.28 -27.67
N ILE A 8 41.65 -20.63 -26.64
CA ILE A 8 41.11 -19.27 -26.72
C ILE A 8 41.95 -18.37 -25.80
N PRO A 9 42.71 -17.39 -26.32
CA PRO A 9 43.45 -16.46 -25.51
C PRO A 9 42.52 -15.37 -24.94
N ARG A 10 42.36 -15.30 -23.62
CA ARG A 10 41.60 -14.20 -22.99
C ARG A 10 42.42 -12.91 -22.90
N GLY A 11 42.02 -11.85 -23.61
CA GLY A 11 42.51 -10.47 -23.40
C GLY A 11 42.44 -9.58 -24.65
N PRO A 12 42.25 -8.25 -24.50
CA PRO A 12 42.27 -7.34 -25.64
C PRO A 12 43.71 -7.09 -26.11
N GLY A 13 44.02 -7.46 -27.35
CA GLY A 13 45.28 -7.13 -28.03
C GLY A 13 46.06 -8.33 -28.58
N ARG A 14 47.06 -8.04 -29.42
CA ARG A 14 47.91 -9.02 -30.12
C ARG A 14 48.50 -10.04 -29.12
N PRO A 15 48.30 -11.35 -29.31
CA PRO A 15 48.56 -12.35 -28.28
C PRO A 15 50.07 -12.44 -27.97
N LYS A 16 50.47 -12.01 -26.77
CA LYS A 16 51.72 -12.45 -26.15
C LYS A 16 51.42 -13.80 -25.49
N THR A 17 51.75 -14.88 -26.18
CA THR A 17 51.50 -16.29 -25.85
C THR A 17 52.06 -16.79 -24.50
N ARG A 18 52.59 -15.92 -23.64
CA ARG A 18 53.20 -16.33 -22.37
C ARG A 18 52.23 -16.40 -21.18
N ASN A 19 51.14 -15.62 -21.15
CA ASN A 19 50.25 -15.51 -19.97
C ASN A 19 48.74 -15.65 -20.27
N ALA A 20 48.35 -16.17 -21.43
CA ALA A 20 46.94 -16.35 -21.75
C ALA A 20 46.39 -17.63 -21.08
N GLU A 21 45.30 -17.49 -20.33
CA GLU A 21 44.57 -18.64 -19.77
C GLU A 21 43.98 -19.46 -20.92
N VAL A 22 44.51 -20.66 -21.16
CA VAL A 22 44.07 -21.53 -22.26
C VAL A 22 42.85 -22.32 -21.79
N VAL A 23 41.69 -21.96 -22.33
CA VAL A 23 40.45 -22.74 -22.12
C VAL A 23 40.35 -23.82 -23.18
N VAL A 24 40.22 -25.09 -22.77
CA VAL A 24 40.02 -26.24 -23.67
C VAL A 24 38.53 -26.54 -23.77
N LEU A 25 37.97 -26.44 -24.97
CA LEU A 25 36.58 -26.80 -25.24
C LEU A 25 36.46 -28.19 -25.84
N ASN A 26 35.80 -29.09 -25.11
CA ASN A 26 35.45 -30.42 -25.61
C ASN A 26 34.14 -30.34 -26.40
N LEU A 27 34.26 -30.26 -27.72
CA LEU A 27 33.12 -30.16 -28.62
C LEU A 27 32.82 -31.50 -29.28
N ASP A 28 31.54 -31.78 -29.46
CA ASP A 28 31.10 -32.92 -30.24
C ASP A 28 31.33 -32.70 -31.75
N LYS A 29 31.13 -33.76 -32.55
CA LYS A 29 31.38 -33.70 -34.00
C LYS A 29 30.49 -32.68 -34.71
N SER A 30 29.27 -32.49 -34.23
CA SER A 30 28.27 -31.61 -34.82
C SER A 30 28.61 -30.14 -34.55
N ALA A 31 28.86 -29.76 -33.30
CA ALA A 31 29.29 -28.42 -32.93
C ALA A 31 30.59 -28.03 -33.62
N ARG A 32 31.53 -28.98 -33.77
CA ARG A 32 32.78 -28.74 -34.51
C ARG A 32 32.54 -28.41 -35.98
N ARG A 33 31.63 -29.11 -36.67
CA ARG A 33 31.29 -28.82 -38.07
C ARG A 33 30.65 -27.45 -38.20
N LEU A 34 29.75 -27.10 -37.29
CA LEU A 34 29.10 -25.79 -37.25
C LEU A 34 30.10 -24.67 -37.02
N LEU A 35 31.01 -24.78 -36.04
CA LEU A 35 32.05 -23.78 -35.81
C LEU A 35 32.98 -23.61 -37.02
N LYS A 36 33.38 -24.71 -37.66
CA LYS A 36 34.20 -24.64 -38.87
C LYS A 36 33.47 -23.91 -39.99
N LYS A 37 32.18 -24.19 -40.19
CA LYS A 37 31.34 -23.53 -41.20
C LYS A 37 31.21 -22.03 -40.91
N LEU A 38 30.91 -21.66 -39.66
CA LEU A 38 30.78 -20.26 -39.24
C LEU A 38 32.10 -19.49 -39.37
N ALA A 39 33.23 -20.13 -39.04
CA ALA A 39 34.55 -19.54 -39.22
C ALA A 39 34.86 -19.27 -40.71
N GLN A 40 34.47 -20.21 -41.58
CA GLN A 40 34.61 -20.04 -43.03
C GLN A 40 33.69 -18.94 -43.58
N GLU A 41 32.42 -18.92 -43.18
CA GLU A 41 31.43 -17.92 -43.62
C GLU A 41 31.84 -16.50 -43.19
N LYS A 42 32.43 -16.35 -41.99
CA LYS A 42 32.87 -15.05 -41.47
C LYS A 42 34.31 -14.66 -41.83
N GLY A 43 35.09 -15.57 -42.42
CA GLY A 43 36.50 -15.32 -42.75
C GLY A 43 37.41 -15.11 -41.54
N ILE A 44 37.05 -15.64 -40.36
CA ILE A 44 37.80 -15.47 -39.10
C ILE A 44 38.22 -16.81 -38.50
N ALA A 45 39.20 -16.81 -37.60
CA ALA A 45 39.62 -18.03 -36.92
C ALA A 45 38.50 -18.56 -35.98
N GLN A 46 38.43 -19.89 -35.83
CA GLN A 46 37.41 -20.54 -34.98
C GLN A 46 37.45 -20.04 -33.52
N SER A 47 38.62 -19.67 -32.99
CA SER A 47 38.75 -19.08 -31.65
C SER A 47 37.95 -17.79 -31.51
N HIS A 48 38.02 -16.89 -32.50
CA HIS A 48 37.29 -15.62 -32.51
C HIS A 48 35.78 -15.83 -32.66
N VAL A 49 35.34 -16.83 -33.45
CA VAL A 49 33.92 -17.20 -33.52
C VAL A 49 33.39 -17.60 -32.14
N VAL A 50 34.16 -18.38 -31.39
CA VAL A 50 33.75 -18.80 -30.04
C VAL A 50 33.73 -17.61 -29.08
N GLU A 51 34.72 -16.71 -29.13
CA GLU A 51 34.71 -15.48 -28.33
C GLU A 51 33.47 -14.62 -28.62
N GLU A 52 33.12 -14.40 -29.89
CA GLU A 52 31.92 -13.66 -30.27
C GLU A 52 30.65 -14.32 -29.73
N LEU A 53 30.52 -15.64 -29.87
CA LEU A 53 29.35 -16.38 -29.38
C LEU A 53 29.23 -16.31 -27.85
N LEU A 54 30.36 -16.37 -27.14
CA LEU A 54 30.39 -16.23 -25.68
C LEU A 54 29.99 -14.82 -25.24
N LEU A 55 30.49 -13.78 -25.93
CA LEU A 55 30.11 -12.39 -25.67
C LEU A 55 28.62 -12.15 -25.95
N GLN A 56 28.09 -12.69 -27.05
CA GLN A 56 26.67 -12.60 -27.39
C GLN A 56 25.80 -13.33 -26.35
N ALA A 57 26.19 -14.53 -25.94
CA ALA A 57 25.47 -15.29 -24.91
C ALA A 57 25.44 -14.55 -23.56
N ALA A 58 26.58 -13.99 -23.14
CA ALA A 58 26.69 -13.22 -21.91
C ALA A 58 25.82 -11.95 -21.96
N ASN A 59 25.82 -11.23 -23.09
CA ASN A 59 24.98 -10.06 -23.29
C ASN A 59 23.49 -10.41 -23.27
N ASN A 60 23.09 -11.50 -23.92
CA ASN A 60 21.70 -11.95 -23.94
C ASN A 60 21.20 -12.33 -22.53
N SER A 61 22.03 -13.02 -21.73
CA SER A 61 21.70 -13.34 -20.33
C SER A 61 21.49 -12.07 -19.50
N ARG A 62 22.41 -11.11 -19.61
CA ARG A 62 22.32 -9.83 -18.89
C ARG A 62 21.08 -9.03 -19.28
N VAL A 63 20.72 -9.02 -20.57
CA VAL A 63 19.49 -8.36 -21.05
C VAL A 63 18.25 -9.02 -20.46
N LEU A 64 18.22 -10.35 -20.35
CA LEU A 64 17.10 -11.06 -19.74
C LEU A 64 16.95 -10.74 -18.25
N GLU A 65 18.05 -10.74 -17.49
CA GLU A 65 18.08 -10.36 -16.07
C GLU A 65 17.60 -8.91 -15.86
N LEU A 66 18.06 -7.98 -16.70
CA LEU A 66 17.63 -6.58 -16.64
C LEU A 66 16.13 -6.44 -16.93
N ARG A 67 15.60 -7.19 -17.89
CA ARG A 67 14.15 -7.19 -18.18
C ARG A 67 13.33 -7.71 -17.00
N GLN A 68 13.77 -8.78 -16.37
CA GLN A 68 13.13 -9.30 -15.15
C GLN A 68 13.13 -8.25 -14.04
N LYS A 69 14.27 -7.60 -13.82
CA LYS A 69 14.40 -6.56 -12.80
C LYS A 69 13.54 -5.33 -13.09
N VAL A 70 13.42 -4.93 -14.36
CA VAL A 70 12.49 -3.85 -14.76
C VAL A 70 11.05 -4.23 -14.43
N MET A 71 10.62 -5.45 -14.78
CA MET A 71 9.26 -5.91 -14.46
C MET A 71 8.98 -5.94 -12.95
N GLU A 72 9.94 -6.39 -12.15
CA GLU A 72 9.84 -6.39 -10.68
C GLU A 72 9.72 -4.97 -10.12
N LEU A 73 10.56 -4.04 -10.61
CA LEU A 73 10.53 -2.65 -10.20
C LEU A 73 9.23 -1.95 -10.62
N GLU A 74 8.73 -2.18 -11.84
CA GLU A 74 7.43 -1.66 -12.30
C GLU A 74 6.26 -2.20 -11.48
N LYS A 75 6.31 -3.47 -11.07
CA LYS A 75 5.33 -4.02 -10.15
C LYS A 75 5.42 -3.31 -8.80
N LYS A 76 6.63 -3.10 -8.27
CA LYS A 76 6.82 -2.46 -6.96
C LYS A 76 6.39 -1.00 -6.96
N ILE A 77 6.63 -0.27 -8.06
CA ILE A 77 6.17 1.10 -8.23
C ILE A 77 4.64 1.16 -8.16
N ARG A 78 3.93 0.29 -8.89
CA ARG A 78 2.46 0.25 -8.84
C ARG A 78 1.92 -0.03 -7.43
N GLU A 79 2.50 -1.01 -6.73
CA GLU A 79 2.11 -1.30 -5.34
C GLU A 79 2.30 -0.06 -4.42
N LEU A 80 3.42 0.65 -4.58
CA LEU A 80 3.72 1.85 -3.77
C LEU A 80 2.86 3.06 -4.16
N GLU A 81 2.46 3.17 -5.42
CA GLU A 81 1.53 4.21 -5.90
C GLU A 81 0.12 3.97 -5.34
N GLU A 82 -0.36 2.72 -5.36
CA GLU A 82 -1.65 2.34 -4.77
C GLU A 82 -1.67 2.59 -3.25
N GLU A 83 -0.58 2.24 -2.55
CA GLU A 83 -0.45 2.49 -1.11
C GLU A 83 -0.39 3.99 -0.79
N ASN A 84 0.34 4.78 -1.58
CA ASN A 84 0.36 6.23 -1.44
C ASN A 84 -1.03 6.86 -1.62
N GLU A 85 -1.76 6.44 -2.66
CA GLU A 85 -3.11 6.93 -2.92
C GLU A 85 -4.06 6.58 -1.76
N ARG A 86 -3.97 5.36 -1.24
CA ARG A 86 -4.72 4.95 -0.06
C ARG A 86 -4.38 5.81 1.17
N LEU A 87 -3.09 6.05 1.43
CA LEU A 87 -2.66 6.86 2.58
C LEU A 87 -3.07 8.32 2.43
N ARG A 88 -3.01 8.88 1.21
CA ARG A 88 -3.50 10.24 0.92
C ARG A 88 -4.98 10.39 1.24
N ARG A 89 -5.81 9.43 0.82
CA ARG A 89 -7.25 9.43 1.15
C ARG A 89 -7.50 9.36 2.66
N ILE A 90 -6.72 8.56 3.38
CA ILE A 90 -6.84 8.49 4.85
C ILE A 90 -6.46 9.84 5.47
N PHE A 91 -5.37 10.44 5.02
CA PHE A 91 -4.89 11.73 5.53
C PHE A 91 -5.84 12.88 5.21
N GLU A 92 -6.43 12.91 4.01
CA GLU A 92 -7.42 13.91 3.60
C GLU A 92 -8.70 13.84 4.43
N ASN A 93 -9.10 12.64 4.83
CA ASN A 93 -10.26 12.39 5.69
C ASN A 93 -9.94 12.45 7.19
N MET A 94 -8.67 12.71 7.55
CA MET A 94 -8.29 12.87 8.95
C MET A 94 -8.69 14.28 9.42
N PRO A 95 -9.28 14.42 10.61
CA PRO A 95 -9.72 15.72 11.10
C PRO A 95 -8.52 16.67 11.23
N LYS A 96 -8.60 17.79 10.53
CA LYS A 96 -7.48 18.73 10.30
C LYS A 96 -7.33 19.69 11.48
N ASN A 97 -8.45 20.00 12.14
CA ASN A 97 -8.49 20.92 13.27
C ASN A 97 -8.92 20.21 14.57
N ARG A 98 -8.60 20.83 15.71
CA ARG A 98 -8.90 20.30 17.05
C ARG A 98 -10.40 20.06 17.27
N GLU A 99 -11.24 20.97 16.81
CA GLU A 99 -12.70 20.87 16.92
C GLU A 99 -13.25 19.65 16.16
N GLU A 100 -12.78 19.40 14.93
CA GLU A 100 -13.20 18.23 14.16
C GLU A 100 -12.75 16.92 14.83
N ARG A 101 -11.57 16.89 15.45
CA ARG A 101 -11.10 15.72 16.23
C ARG A 101 -11.98 15.46 17.43
N GLU A 102 -12.28 16.51 18.19
CA GLU A 102 -13.15 16.44 19.37
C GLU A 102 -14.56 15.96 18.99
N LEU A 103 -15.09 16.41 17.85
CA LEU A 103 -16.36 15.95 17.30
C LEU A 103 -16.33 14.48 16.86
N VAL A 104 -15.28 14.04 16.17
CA VAL A 104 -15.13 12.63 15.77
C VAL A 104 -15.04 11.72 16.99
N GLU A 105 -14.24 12.10 17.99
CA GLU A 105 -14.17 11.37 19.26
C GLU A 105 -15.50 11.36 20.01
N LEU A 106 -16.28 12.44 19.93
CA LEU A 106 -17.62 12.51 20.50
C LEU A 106 -18.58 11.55 19.78
N LYS A 107 -18.58 11.53 18.44
CA LYS A 107 -19.38 10.58 17.64
C LYS A 107 -19.03 9.13 17.97
N GLU A 108 -17.76 8.78 18.02
CA GLU A 108 -17.34 7.42 18.37
C GLU A 108 -17.80 7.00 19.77
N ARG A 109 -17.73 7.92 20.74
CA ARG A 109 -18.21 7.67 22.10
C ARG A 109 -19.72 7.44 22.12
N ILE A 110 -20.46 8.29 21.42
CA ILE A 110 -21.92 8.20 21.27
C ILE A 110 -22.31 6.87 20.63
N ASP A 111 -21.67 6.50 19.52
CA ASP A 111 -21.92 5.26 18.79
C ASP A 111 -21.68 4.04 19.68
N LYS A 112 -20.54 3.96 20.38
CA LYS A 112 -20.25 2.85 21.31
C LYS A 112 -21.30 2.72 22.42
N ILE A 113 -21.83 3.84 22.90
CA ILE A 113 -22.85 3.85 23.96
C ILE A 113 -24.20 3.39 23.39
N LEU A 114 -24.63 3.93 22.25
CA LEU A 114 -25.93 3.58 21.68
C LEU A 114 -25.94 2.20 21.02
N GLU A 115 -24.81 1.68 20.53
CA GLU A 115 -24.71 0.26 20.14
C GLU A 115 -24.92 -0.69 21.33
N LYS A 116 -24.44 -0.30 22.52
CA LYS A 116 -24.56 -1.12 23.73
C LYS A 116 -25.94 -1.06 24.38
N TYR A 117 -26.57 0.11 24.38
CA TYR A 117 -27.81 0.37 25.13
C TYR A 117 -29.04 0.60 24.25
N GLY A 118 -28.85 0.82 22.94
CA GLY A 118 -29.91 1.13 21.98
C GLY A 118 -30.47 2.54 22.20
N GLU A 119 -31.43 2.64 23.10
CA GLU A 119 -32.18 3.84 23.40
C GLU A 119 -31.99 4.22 24.88
N LEU A 120 -31.72 5.49 25.15
CA LEU A 120 -31.42 5.97 26.49
C LEU A 120 -32.25 7.20 26.84
N LYS A 121 -32.51 7.41 28.13
CA LYS A 121 -32.94 8.74 28.60
C LYS A 121 -31.80 9.73 28.45
N LEU A 122 -32.11 10.99 28.15
CA LEU A 122 -31.11 12.03 27.94
C LEU A 122 -30.20 12.21 29.16
N VAL A 123 -30.74 12.08 30.37
CA VAL A 123 -29.94 12.07 31.61
C VAL A 123 -28.90 10.93 31.66
N GLU A 124 -29.26 9.73 31.21
CA GLU A 124 -28.37 8.57 31.22
C GLU A 124 -27.33 8.67 30.09
N PHE A 125 -27.75 9.17 28.94
CA PHE A 125 -26.88 9.47 27.82
C PHE A 125 -25.81 10.49 28.20
N MET A 126 -26.21 11.64 28.78
CA MET A 126 -25.26 12.69 29.17
C MET A 126 -24.26 12.21 30.22
N LYS A 127 -24.69 11.35 31.15
CA LYS A 127 -23.79 10.72 32.13
C LYS A 127 -22.78 9.79 31.47
N LYS A 128 -23.22 8.97 30.52
CA LYS A 128 -22.35 7.97 29.86
C LYS A 128 -21.37 8.62 28.88
N VAL A 129 -21.82 9.62 28.12
CA VAL A 129 -21.01 10.29 27.10
C VAL A 129 -20.02 11.27 27.73
N PHE A 130 -20.47 12.06 28.72
CA PHE A 130 -19.69 13.18 29.28
C PHE A 130 -19.23 12.95 30.73
N GLY A 131 -19.53 11.81 31.35
CA GLY A 131 -19.08 11.49 32.71
C GLY A 131 -19.63 12.42 33.80
N LEU A 132 -20.78 13.07 33.55
CA LEU A 132 -21.26 14.15 34.40
C LEU A 132 -21.93 13.64 35.70
N PRO A 133 -21.67 14.26 36.87
CA PRO A 133 -22.35 13.94 38.12
C PRO A 133 -23.81 14.45 38.12
N LEU A 134 -24.65 13.87 38.99
CA LEU A 134 -26.03 14.34 39.21
C LEU A 134 -26.02 15.71 39.91
N GLY A 135 -26.61 16.74 39.29
CA GLY A 135 -26.74 18.08 39.87
C GLY A 135 -27.28 19.11 38.88
N GLU A 136 -27.40 20.37 39.31
CA GLU A 136 -27.91 21.49 38.49
C GLU A 136 -27.08 21.69 37.20
N ASN A 137 -25.76 21.52 37.29
CA ASN A 137 -24.84 21.57 36.14
C ASN A 137 -25.19 20.58 35.02
N LEU A 138 -25.81 19.43 35.34
CA LEU A 138 -26.19 18.45 34.32
C LEU A 138 -27.31 19.01 33.43
N LYS A 139 -28.27 19.72 34.02
CA LYS A 139 -29.41 20.29 33.28
C LYS A 139 -28.95 21.40 32.35
N GLU A 140 -28.06 22.26 32.80
CA GLU A 140 -27.49 23.34 31.98
C GLU A 140 -26.65 22.79 30.82
N LYS A 141 -25.74 21.84 31.09
CA LYS A 141 -24.94 21.20 30.05
C LYS A 141 -25.80 20.43 29.04
N THR A 142 -26.88 19.80 29.51
CA THR A 142 -27.82 19.12 28.61
C THR A 142 -28.52 20.12 27.69
N LYS A 143 -28.92 21.29 28.20
CA LYS A 143 -29.49 22.36 27.37
C LYS A 143 -28.48 22.85 26.33
N GLN A 144 -27.26 23.19 26.77
CA GLN A 144 -26.19 23.63 25.87
C GLN A 144 -25.95 22.60 24.76
N PHE A 145 -25.83 21.32 25.11
CA PHE A 145 -25.64 20.25 24.14
C PHE A 145 -26.80 20.13 23.13
N VAL A 146 -28.05 20.26 23.60
CA VAL A 146 -29.23 20.23 22.72
C VAL A 146 -29.25 21.47 21.81
N ASP A 147 -28.99 22.65 22.36
CA ASP A 147 -29.02 23.92 21.63
C ASP A 147 -27.89 24.01 20.58
N GLU A 148 -26.73 23.40 20.87
CA GLU A 148 -25.56 23.40 20.00
C GLU A 148 -25.69 22.41 18.83
N TYR A 149 -26.16 21.17 19.09
CA TYR A 149 -26.08 20.08 18.11
C TYR A 149 -27.42 19.66 17.49
N PHE A 150 -28.57 20.11 18.00
CA PHE A 150 -29.87 19.61 17.55
C PHE A 150 -30.76 20.70 16.96
N VAL A 151 -31.37 20.37 15.83
CA VAL A 151 -32.39 21.20 15.19
C VAL A 151 -33.78 20.74 15.61
N ASN A 152 -34.60 21.68 16.07
CA ASN A 152 -35.97 21.41 16.51
C ASN A 152 -36.93 21.21 15.32
N LYS A 153 -37.48 20.00 15.19
CA LYS A 153 -38.54 19.64 14.23
C LYS A 153 -39.81 19.20 14.98
N GLY A 154 -40.34 20.10 15.82
CA GLY A 154 -41.56 19.90 16.59
C GLY A 154 -41.34 19.02 17.84
N ASN A 155 -41.90 17.81 17.83
CA ASN A 155 -41.73 16.83 18.92
C ASN A 155 -40.38 16.09 18.86
N LEU A 156 -39.64 16.25 17.76
CA LEU A 156 -38.33 15.64 17.57
C LEU A 156 -37.25 16.72 17.50
N LEU A 157 -36.08 16.37 18.02
CA LEU A 157 -34.84 17.12 17.90
C LEU A 157 -33.87 16.23 17.11
N ILE A 158 -33.32 16.74 16.01
CA ILE A 158 -32.49 15.95 15.10
C ILE A 158 -31.10 16.57 15.03
N SER A 159 -30.07 15.74 15.26
CA SER A 159 -28.69 16.08 14.97
C SER A 159 -28.22 15.22 13.80
N GLU A 160 -28.20 15.79 12.60
CA GLU A 160 -27.66 15.10 11.41
C GLU A 160 -26.15 14.89 11.55
N GLU A 161 -25.47 15.85 12.18
CA GLU A 161 -24.05 15.77 12.45
C GLU A 161 -23.72 14.61 13.38
N LEU A 162 -24.38 14.50 14.54
CA LEU A 162 -24.14 13.42 15.50
C LEU A 162 -24.86 12.11 15.14
N GLY A 163 -25.75 12.11 14.14
CA GLY A 163 -26.56 10.96 13.78
C GLY A 163 -27.55 10.56 14.87
N LEU A 164 -28.15 11.55 15.55
CA LEU A 164 -29.01 11.34 16.71
C LEU A 164 -30.41 11.93 16.53
N VAL A 165 -31.39 11.29 17.18
CA VAL A 165 -32.73 11.83 17.36
C VAL A 165 -33.08 11.84 18.85
N ILE A 166 -33.67 12.95 19.30
CA ILE A 166 -34.25 13.09 20.63
C ILE A 166 -35.76 13.24 20.50
N GLU A 167 -36.51 12.40 21.20
CA GLU A 167 -37.96 12.47 21.30
C GLU A 167 -38.38 13.23 22.56
N LYS A 168 -39.12 14.32 22.37
CA LYS A 168 -39.68 15.12 23.46
C LYS A 168 -40.93 14.46 23.99
N LYS A 169 -41.00 14.30 25.31
CA LYS A 169 -42.20 13.88 26.02
C LYS A 169 -42.69 15.07 26.85
N ALA A 170 -43.93 15.50 26.62
CA ALA A 170 -44.49 16.71 27.23
C ALA A 170 -44.58 16.60 28.76
N ASP A 171 -44.74 15.38 29.27
CA ASP A 171 -44.97 15.10 30.70
C ASP A 171 -43.68 15.07 31.52
N VAL A 172 -42.51 15.20 30.88
CA VAL A 172 -41.20 15.12 31.52
C VAL A 172 -40.29 16.25 31.06
N GLY A 173 -39.50 16.80 31.99
CA GLY A 173 -38.48 17.81 31.65
C GLY A 173 -37.38 17.24 30.74
N ILE A 174 -36.52 18.12 30.20
CA ILE A 174 -35.45 17.80 29.24
C ILE A 174 -34.65 16.51 29.55
N LEU A 175 -34.36 16.26 30.83
CA LEU A 175 -33.61 15.09 31.29
C LEU A 175 -34.34 13.75 31.09
N GLY A 176 -35.67 13.77 30.98
CA GLY A 176 -36.53 12.63 30.75
C GLY A 176 -36.83 12.34 29.28
N TRP A 177 -36.34 13.18 28.36
CA TRP A 177 -36.44 12.92 26.92
C TRP A 177 -35.62 11.70 26.53
N THR A 178 -35.97 11.09 25.41
CA THR A 178 -35.33 9.87 24.95
C THR A 178 -34.41 10.15 23.78
N VAL A 179 -33.21 9.59 23.77
CA VAL A 179 -32.24 9.69 22.67
C VAL A 179 -31.97 8.32 22.05
N ARG A 180 -31.93 8.28 20.73
CA ARG A 180 -31.59 7.11 19.92
C ARG A 180 -30.81 7.53 18.68
N LYS A 181 -30.20 6.53 18.03
CA LYS A 181 -29.54 6.71 16.74
C LYS A 181 -30.58 7.06 15.67
N LEU A 182 -30.22 7.96 14.76
CA LEU A 182 -31.05 8.37 13.62
C LEU A 182 -31.31 7.19 12.67
#